data_AF-A0A8J8EEF3-F1
#
_entry.id   AF-A0A8J8EEF3-F1
#
_cell.length_a   1.000
_cell.length_b   1.000
_cell.length_c   1.000
_cell.angle_alpha   90.00
_cell.angle_beta   90.00
_cell.angle_gamma   90.00
#
_symmetry.space_group_name_H-M   'P 1'
#
loop_
_entity.id
_entity.type
_entity.pdbx_description
1 polymer ?
#
loop_
_entity_poly.entity_id
_entity_poly.type
_entity_poly.pdbx_seq_one_letter_code
_entity_poly.pdbx_strand_id
1 'polypeptide(L)' 'MEVIVEAVYENGVLKPKKRLKVPEGSEVTLKILPQRISDRTFGVVRMEKEKIDAIIEEIEDEW' A
#
# COMPACT_ATOMS: atom_id res chain seq x y z
N MET A 1 -0.31 -7.69 20.93
CA MET A 1 -1.20 -7.89 19.76
C MET A 1 -0.81 -6.87 18.71
N GLU A 2 -0.52 -7.32 17.50
CA GLU A 2 -0.32 -6.45 16.35
C GLU A 2 -1.68 -6.10 15.75
N VAL A 3 -1.95 -4.80 15.53
CA VAL A 3 -3.22 -4.33 14.94
C VAL A 3 -2.87 -3.45 13.76
N ILE A 4 -3.28 -3.88 12.56
CA ILE A 4 -3.12 -3.09 11.34
C ILE A 4 -4.26 -2.07 11.29
N VAL A 5 -3.92 -0.80 11.17
CA VAL A 5 -4.88 0.30 11.08
C VAL A 5 -4.69 1.00 9.74
N GLU A 6 -5.75 1.01 8.94
CA GLU A 6 -5.77 1.77 7.70
C GLU A 6 -5.86 3.27 7.99
N ALA A 7 -5.05 4.07 7.29
CA ALA A 7 -5.04 5.51 7.37
C ALA A 7 -4.97 6.15 5.98
N VAL A 8 -5.43 7.39 5.87
CA VAL A 8 -5.25 8.23 4.68
C VAL A 8 -4.19 9.26 5.01
N TYR A 9 -3.22 9.44 4.11
CA TYR A 9 -2.21 10.48 4.24
C TYR A 9 -2.68 11.75 3.53
N GLU A 10 -3.00 12.79 4.29
CA GLU A 10 -3.48 14.07 3.77
C GLU A 10 -2.79 15.24 4.46
N ASN A 11 -2.26 16.19 3.68
CA ASN A 11 -1.61 17.40 4.18
C ASN A 11 -0.48 17.13 5.19
N GLY A 12 0.31 16.08 4.97
CA GLY A 12 1.42 15.72 5.86
C GLY A 12 1.03 14.90 7.09
N VAL A 13 -0.27 14.58 7.26
CA VAL A 13 -0.80 13.91 8.46
C VAL A 13 -1.43 12.56 8.07
N LEU A 14 -1.05 11.49 8.79
CA LEU A 14 -1.75 10.20 8.71
C LEU A 14 -3.03 10.24 9.53
N LYS A 15 -4.17 10.11 8.86
CA LYS A 15 -5.50 10.11 9.45
C LYS A 15 -6.07 8.68 9.45
N PRO A 16 -6.16 8.02 10.60
CA PRO A 16 -6.75 6.69 10.69
C PRO A 16 -8.20 6.68 10.19
N LYS A 17 -8.57 5.69 9.36
CA LYS A 17 -9.97 5.50 8.92
C LYS A 17 -10.88 5.07 10.08
N LYS A 18 -10.30 4.45 11.12
CA LYS A 18 -10.99 4.04 12.35
C LYS A 18 -10.22 4.58 13.56
N ARG A 19 -10.94 4.89 14.63
CA ARG A 19 -10.35 5.36 15.90
C ARG A 19 -9.38 4.32 16.46
N LEU A 20 -8.12 4.70 16.65
CA LEU A 20 -7.17 3.88 17.40
C LEU A 20 -7.53 3.89 18.89
N LYS A 21 -7.46 2.71 19.51
CA LYS A 21 -7.55 2.54 20.96
C LYS A 21 -6.13 2.46 21.55
N VAL A 22 -5.34 3.50 21.35
CA VAL A 22 -3.99 3.63 21.93
C VAL A 22 -3.97 4.81 22.89
N PRO A 23 -3.26 4.72 24.02
CA PRO A 23 -3.08 5.85 24.93
C PRO A 23 -2.41 7.04 24.23
N GLU A 24 -2.73 8.25 24.66
CA GLU A 24 -2.05 9.45 24.19
C GLU A 24 -0.55 9.38 24.50
N GLY A 25 0.29 9.84 23.57
CA GLY A 25 1.75 9.76 23.68
C GLY A 25 2.35 8.37 23.38
N SER A 26 1.54 7.39 22.97
CA SER A 26 2.07 6.07 22.57
C SER A 26 2.86 6.17 21.26
N GLU A 27 4.05 5.57 21.26
CA GLU A 27 4.83 5.35 20.03
C GLU A 27 4.21 4.22 19.20
N VAL A 28 4.18 4.42 17.89
CA VAL A 28 3.66 3.44 16.93
C VAL A 28 4.60 3.30 15.74
N THR A 29 4.68 2.10 15.18
CA THR A 29 5.45 1.83 13.97
C THR A 29 4.54 1.89 12.75
N LEU A 30 5.01 2.56 11.69
CA LEU A 30 4.31 2.65 10.42
C LEU A 30 4.91 1.67 9.42
N LYS A 31 4.06 0.89 8.75
CA LYS A 31 4.45 0.03 7.63
C LYS A 31 3.84 0.59 6.35
N ILE A 32 4.70 1.04 5.44
CA ILE A 32 4.27 1.45 4.10
C ILE A 32 4.24 0.20 3.22
N LEU A 33 3.06 -0.17 2.76
CA LEU A 33 2.89 -1.29 1.84
C LEU A 33 3.12 -0.80 0.40
N PRO A 34 3.84 -1.57 -0.44
CA PRO A 34 3.94 -1.26 -1.86
C PRO A 34 2.55 -1.29 -2.49
N GLN A 35 2.23 -0.29 -3.31
CA GLN A 35 0.96 -0.28 -4.03
C GLN A 35 0.98 -1.39 -5.09
N ARG A 36 0.05 -2.33 -5.00
CA ARG A 36 -0.18 -3.32 -6.06
C ARG A 36 -0.74 -2.59 -7.27
N ILE A 37 -0.10 -2.79 -8.41
CA ILE A 37 -0.48 -2.15 -9.69
C ILE A 37 -1.88 -2.60 -10.12
N SER A 38 -2.27 -3.81 -9.73
CA SER A 38 -3.59 -4.39 -9.97
C SER A 38 -4.75 -3.60 -9.37
N ASP A 39 -4.53 -2.86 -8.28
CA ASP A 39 -5.60 -2.08 -7.62
C ASP A 39 -5.90 -0.75 -8.33
N ARG A 40 -5.09 -0.35 -9.34
CA ARG A 40 -5.17 0.98 -9.96
C ARG A 40 -5.91 1.03 -11.30
N THR A 41 -6.03 -0.05 -12.07
CA THR A 41 -6.59 0.04 -13.44
C THR A 41 -7.06 -1.30 -14.02
N PHE A 42 -8.30 -1.37 -14.52
CA PHE A 42 -8.67 -2.19 -15.68
C PHE A 42 -8.43 -1.33 -16.94
N GLY A 43 -7.23 -1.37 -17.54
CA GLY A 43 -6.91 -0.54 -18.71
C GLY A 43 -5.41 -0.45 -19.05
N VAL A 44 -5.08 0.37 -20.05
CA VAL A 44 -3.70 0.58 -20.54
C VAL A 44 -2.94 1.51 -19.59
N VAL A 45 -1.85 1.01 -19.01
CA VAL A 45 -0.95 1.78 -18.13
C VAL A 45 0.32 2.15 -18.90
N ARG A 46 0.70 3.44 -18.89
CA ARG A 46 2.04 3.86 -19.33
C ARG A 46 3.02 3.69 -18.17
N MET A 47 3.88 2.69 -18.29
CA MET A 47 4.93 2.37 -17.32
C MET A 47 6.28 2.22 -18.02
N GLU A 48 7.36 2.37 -17.25
CA GLU A 48 8.71 2.01 -17.70
C GLU A 48 8.77 0.51 -17.98
N LYS A 49 9.41 0.16 -19.10
CA LYS A 49 9.44 -1.21 -19.62
C LYS A 49 9.93 -2.23 -18.58
N GLU A 50 10.95 -1.88 -17.81
CA GLU A 50 11.55 -2.73 -16.77
C GLU A 50 10.54 -3.15 -15.69
N LYS A 51 9.57 -2.28 -15.37
CA LYS A 51 8.50 -2.62 -14.41
C LYS A 51 7.42 -3.47 -15.03
N ILE A 52 7.20 -3.36 -16.34
CA ILE A 52 6.25 -4.20 -17.07
C ILE A 52 6.82 -5.61 -17.16
N ASP A 53 8.09 -5.75 -17.52
CA ASP A 53 8.75 -7.05 -17.69
C ASP A 53 8.72 -7.86 -16.38
N ALA A 54 9.00 -7.24 -15.23
CA ALA A 54 8.92 -7.89 -13.92
C ALA A 54 7.51 -8.39 -13.55
N ILE A 55 6.47 -7.66 -13.97
CA ILE A 55 5.06 -8.07 -13.72
C ILE A 55 4.67 -9.22 -14.64
N ILE A 56 5.15 -9.21 -15.89
CA ILE A 56 4.91 -10.31 -16.83
C ILE A 56 5.58 -11.59 -16.33
N GLU A 57 6.84 -11.51 -15.89
CA GLU A 57 7.56 -12.66 -15.32
C GLU A 57 6.83 -13.25 -14.10
N GLU A 58 6.32 -12.40 -13.19
CA GLU A 58 5.54 -12.85 -12.02
C GLU A 58 4.26 -13.60 -12.42
N ILE A 59 3.59 -13.20 -13.50
CA ILE A 59 2.37 -13.86 -14.00
C ILE A 59 2.69 -15.18 -14.70
N GLU A 60 3.79 -15.24 -15.45
CA GLU A 60 4.22 -16.44 -16.16
C GLU A 60 4.71 -17.54 -15.20
N ASP A 61 5.30 -17.16 -14.06
CA ASP A 61 5.75 -18.10 -13.02
C ASP A 61 4.58 -18.67 -12.16
N GLU A 62 3.39 -18.06 -12.19
CA GLU A 62 2.20 -18.54 -11.47
C GLU A 62 1.35 -19.55 -12.28
N TRP A 63 1.82 -20.03 -13.44
CA TRP A 63 1.19 -21.06 -14.29
C TRP A 63 2.01 -22.32 -14.49
#